data_AF-A0A2R6CZ27-F1
#
_entry.id   AF-A0A2R6CZ27-F1
#
_cell.length_a   1.000
_cell.length_b   1.000
_cell.length_c   1.000
_cell.angle_alpha   90.00
_cell.angle_beta   90.00
_cell.angle_gamma   90.00
#
_symmetry.space_group_name_H-M   'P 1'
#
loop_
_entity.id
_entity.type
_entity.pdbx_description
1 polymer ?
#
loop_
_entity_poly.entity_id
_entity_poly.type
_entity_poly.pdbx_seq_one_letter_code
_entity_poly.pdbx_strand_id
1 'polypeptide(L)'
;MPGDSEFQFELSVCQWVERHWPPDGTLADDTATIVARQLGTKHRRWDTVVVECDRHALRARAAFGERELDSDLLHVVGNAPAEWAWYRDALPEPGYPWRYVREAVHRAADRGLVERRRRGNRVQLRRKRPYPDWVDRVVAIENKPDLDRSAARALVDQLERDVALGLADEVWVATAATGGTVEPALLEAVPVEAGILVVEPDDATVAWHPGALAVDDPGTRIRDRPAGGDHDASAARFEYADADWKRDKRLAIAERAYGRGWRSYADSMRPDCRHFTLRDTASGVLPYCEGKACHQTAGECRGSCGEFEPEPPAWRTRGWPIDGGPGAGIKRLLARQRRRQRPGLEE
;
A
#
# COMPACT_ATOMS: atom_id res chain seq x y z
N MET A 1 -6.62 -7.50 -28.36
CA MET A 1 -7.00 -6.10 -28.07
C MET A 1 -6.23 -5.70 -26.82
N PRO A 2 -5.03 -5.12 -26.92
CA PRO A 2 -4.38 -4.56 -25.75
C PRO A 2 -4.99 -3.18 -25.53
N GLY A 3 -6.12 -3.18 -24.83
CA GLY A 3 -6.69 -2.04 -24.14
C GLY A 3 -6.83 -2.44 -22.69
N ASP A 4 -5.73 -2.93 -22.12
CA ASP A 4 -5.68 -3.37 -20.73
C ASP A 4 -5.69 -2.10 -19.88
N SER A 5 -6.86 -1.77 -19.35
CA SER A 5 -7.09 -0.61 -18.50
C SER A 5 -5.94 -0.41 -17.50
N GLU A 6 -5.61 0.84 -17.14
CA GLU A 6 -4.61 1.19 -16.11
C GLU A 6 -4.69 0.27 -14.88
N PHE A 7 -5.90 -0.06 -14.44
CA PHE A 7 -6.18 -1.01 -13.37
C PHE A 7 -5.59 -2.43 -13.57
N GLN A 8 -5.69 -3.01 -14.77
CA GLN A 8 -5.14 -4.33 -15.08
C GLN A 8 -3.61 -4.29 -15.06
N PHE A 9 -3.03 -3.24 -15.65
CA PHE A 9 -1.59 -3.02 -15.61
C PHE A 9 -1.11 -2.90 -14.16
N GLU A 10 -1.80 -2.12 -13.32
CA GLU A 10 -1.48 -2.03 -11.89
C GLU A 10 -1.50 -3.39 -11.16
N LEU A 11 -2.50 -4.24 -11.45
CA LEU A 11 -2.55 -5.58 -10.86
C LEU A 11 -1.44 -6.49 -11.39
N SER A 12 -1.07 -6.39 -12.67
CA SER A 12 0.06 -7.11 -13.25
C SER A 12 1.37 -6.71 -12.59
N VAL A 13 1.60 -5.40 -12.38
CA VAL A 13 2.77 -4.89 -11.65
C VAL A 13 2.79 -5.43 -10.21
N CYS A 14 1.69 -5.31 -9.45
CA CYS A 14 1.62 -5.83 -8.08
C CYS A 14 1.93 -7.34 -8.01
N GLN A 15 1.46 -8.11 -8.99
CA GLN A 15 1.71 -9.55 -9.06
C GLN A 15 3.17 -9.89 -9.39
N TRP A 16 3.76 -9.17 -10.35
CA TRP A 16 5.17 -9.32 -10.69
C TRP A 16 6.04 -8.95 -9.47
N VAL A 17 5.79 -7.81 -8.82
CA VAL A 17 6.51 -7.39 -7.61
C VAL A 17 6.41 -8.45 -6.51
N GLU A 18 5.22 -8.98 -6.22
CA GLU A 18 5.08 -9.99 -5.15
C GLU A 18 5.88 -11.27 -5.41
N ARG A 19 6.15 -11.61 -6.67
CA ARG A 19 6.87 -12.83 -7.04
C ARG A 19 8.36 -12.64 -7.26
N HIS A 20 8.74 -11.49 -7.82
CA HIS A 20 10.06 -11.30 -8.42
C HIS A 20 10.83 -10.12 -7.84
N TRP A 21 10.26 -9.31 -6.95
CA TRP A 21 10.99 -8.19 -6.37
C TRP A 21 12.25 -8.65 -5.60
N PRO A 22 13.39 -7.95 -5.75
CA PRO A 22 13.65 -6.75 -6.56
C PRO A 22 13.82 -7.04 -8.06
N PRO A 23 13.66 -6.03 -8.95
CA PRO A 23 13.85 -6.20 -10.39
C PRO A 23 15.23 -6.72 -10.77
N ASP A 24 16.26 -6.40 -9.97
CA ASP A 24 17.63 -6.89 -10.15
C ASP A 24 18.17 -7.47 -8.84
N GLY A 25 18.84 -8.62 -8.95
CA GLY A 25 19.43 -9.31 -7.82
C GLY A 25 18.41 -10.14 -7.02
N THR A 26 18.71 -10.36 -5.75
CA THR A 26 17.87 -11.14 -4.83
C THR A 26 17.86 -10.47 -3.46
N LEU A 27 16.71 -10.50 -2.78
CA LEU A 27 16.63 -10.09 -1.37
C LEU A 27 17.51 -11.00 -0.50
N ALA A 28 17.96 -10.45 0.63
CA ALA A 28 18.58 -11.27 1.67
C ALA A 28 17.56 -12.27 2.25
N ASP A 29 18.04 -13.42 2.73
CA ASP A 29 17.18 -14.51 3.24
C ASP A 29 16.32 -14.08 4.45
N ASP A 30 16.81 -13.11 5.21
CA ASP A 30 16.16 -12.50 6.36
C ASP A 30 15.24 -11.32 5.99
N THR A 31 15.13 -10.95 4.72
CA THR A 31 14.17 -9.95 4.24
C THR A 31 12.88 -10.62 3.77
N ALA A 32 11.74 -9.95 4.00
CA ALA A 32 10.44 -10.29 3.47
C ALA A 32 9.81 -9.06 2.80
N THR A 33 8.85 -9.29 1.91
CA THR A 33 8.22 -8.20 1.15
C THR A 33 6.71 -8.20 1.35
N ILE A 34 6.14 -7.01 1.54
CA ILE A 34 4.69 -6.79 1.49
C ILE A 34 4.38 -5.84 0.36
N VAL A 35 3.49 -6.27 -0.53
CA VAL A 35 3.03 -5.48 -1.68
C VAL A 35 1.62 -4.96 -1.43
N ALA A 36 1.43 -3.67 -1.67
CA ALA A 36 0.14 -3.02 -1.53
C ALA A 36 -0.17 -2.10 -2.72
N ARG A 37 -1.46 -1.86 -2.91
CA ARG A 37 -1.99 -1.09 -4.04
C ARG A 37 -2.67 0.18 -3.53
N GLN A 38 -2.49 1.28 -4.26
CA GLN A 38 -3.20 2.55 -4.05
C GLN A 38 -3.07 3.04 -2.60
N LEU A 39 -1.84 3.10 -2.08
CA LEU A 39 -1.52 3.56 -0.73
C LEU A 39 -0.67 4.83 -0.77
N GLY A 40 -0.65 5.56 0.34
CA GLY A 40 0.10 6.81 0.47
C GLY A 40 -0.45 7.65 1.60
N THR A 41 -0.26 8.96 1.59
CA THR A 41 -0.84 9.86 2.60
C THR A 41 -2.21 10.39 2.18
N LYS A 42 -2.79 11.30 2.97
CA LYS A 42 -3.99 12.05 2.56
C LYS A 42 -3.76 12.87 1.27
N HIS A 43 -2.51 13.26 1.00
CA HIS A 43 -2.18 14.23 -0.06
C HIS A 43 -1.46 13.61 -1.25
N ARG A 44 -1.03 12.36 -1.15
CA ARG A 44 -0.27 11.66 -2.19
C ARG A 44 -0.58 10.18 -2.12
N ARG A 45 -0.86 9.55 -3.25
CA ARG A 45 -1.14 8.12 -3.36
C ARG A 45 -0.29 7.57 -4.49
N TRP A 46 0.32 6.43 -4.23
CA TRP A 46 1.11 5.65 -5.17
C TRP A 46 0.33 4.43 -5.61
N ASP A 47 0.49 4.06 -6.88
CA ASP A 47 -0.24 2.95 -7.47
C ASP A 47 0.17 1.62 -6.85
N THR A 48 1.48 1.39 -6.70
CA THR A 48 2.04 0.21 -6.02
C THR A 48 3.04 0.65 -4.95
N VAL A 49 2.99 -0.01 -3.79
CA VAL A 49 3.93 0.20 -2.68
C VAL A 49 4.53 -1.14 -2.30
N VAL A 50 5.84 -1.18 -2.23
CA VAL A 50 6.62 -2.33 -1.75
C VAL A 50 7.20 -1.98 -0.39
N VAL A 51 7.04 -2.88 0.57
CA VAL A 51 7.65 -2.73 1.90
C VAL A 51 8.60 -3.89 2.11
N GLU A 52 9.90 -3.59 2.12
CA GLU A 52 10.94 -4.54 2.53
C GLU A 52 11.03 -4.53 4.05
N CYS A 53 11.08 -5.71 4.63
CA CYS A 53 10.91 -5.93 6.06
C CYS A 53 11.92 -6.94 6.58
N ASP A 54 12.46 -6.71 7.78
CA ASP A 54 13.10 -7.78 8.54
C ASP A 54 12.06 -8.87 8.84
N ARG A 55 12.35 -10.09 8.38
CA ARG A 55 11.42 -11.23 8.42
C ARG A 55 11.11 -11.65 9.86
N HIS A 56 12.06 -11.50 10.78
CA HIS A 56 11.87 -11.87 12.19
C HIS A 56 11.03 -10.84 12.94
N ALA A 57 11.27 -9.55 12.70
CA ALA A 57 10.51 -8.44 13.20
C ALA A 57 9.08 -8.42 12.62
N LEU A 58 8.91 -8.77 11.34
CA LEU A 58 7.60 -8.94 10.72
C LEU A 58 6.81 -10.10 11.38
N ARG A 59 7.48 -11.22 11.71
CA ARG A 59 6.88 -12.29 12.52
C ARG A 59 6.49 -11.80 13.92
N ALA A 60 7.31 -10.98 14.56
CA ALA A 60 6.95 -10.38 15.84
C ALA A 60 5.76 -9.42 15.70
N ARG A 61 5.66 -8.68 14.59
CA ARG A 61 4.54 -7.79 14.27
C ARG A 61 3.24 -8.59 14.14
N ALA A 62 3.27 -9.82 13.63
CA ALA A 62 2.10 -10.68 13.54
C ALA A 62 1.38 -10.90 14.90
N ALA A 63 2.10 -10.84 16.02
CA ALA A 63 1.52 -10.94 17.36
C ALA A 63 0.59 -9.78 17.75
N PHE A 64 0.59 -8.68 16.98
CA PHE A 64 -0.35 -7.56 17.11
C PHE A 64 -1.62 -7.73 16.23
N GLY A 65 -1.75 -8.89 15.59
CA GLY A 65 -2.88 -9.31 14.77
C GLY A 65 -2.73 -8.97 13.28
N GLU A 66 -3.67 -9.47 12.49
CA GLU A 66 -3.68 -9.35 11.02
C GLU A 66 -4.09 -7.98 10.49
N ARG A 67 -4.72 -7.15 11.34
CA ARG A 67 -5.24 -5.82 10.97
C ARG A 67 -4.16 -4.76 11.14
N GLU A 68 -4.15 -3.78 10.24
CA GLU A 68 -3.34 -2.57 10.35
C GLU A 68 -3.54 -1.86 11.71
N LEU A 69 -2.49 -1.21 12.19
CA LEU A 69 -2.50 -0.25 13.27
C LEU A 69 -2.48 1.15 12.65
N ASP A 70 -3.52 1.95 12.94
CA ASP A 70 -3.51 3.36 12.56
C ASP A 70 -2.56 4.16 13.46
N SER A 71 -2.31 5.43 13.09
CA SER A 71 -1.37 6.29 13.83
C SER A 71 -1.67 6.37 15.33
N ASP A 72 -2.94 6.33 15.73
CA ASP A 72 -3.33 6.39 17.14
C ASP A 72 -2.97 5.10 17.88
N LEU A 73 -3.18 3.94 17.25
CA LEU A 73 -2.76 2.66 17.83
C LEU A 73 -1.25 2.53 17.86
N LEU A 74 -0.54 2.97 16.81
CA LEU A 74 0.93 3.01 16.75
C LEU A 74 1.51 3.87 17.88
N HIS A 75 0.94 5.07 18.09
CA HIS A 75 1.32 5.94 19.20
C HIS A 75 1.19 5.24 20.56
N VAL A 76 0.14 4.42 20.76
CA VAL A 76 -0.03 3.65 22.00
C VAL A 76 0.95 2.48 22.09
N VAL A 77 1.02 1.60 21.08
CA VAL A 77 1.82 0.36 21.17
C VAL A 77 3.33 0.62 21.13
N GLY A 78 3.78 1.68 20.45
CA GLY A 78 5.18 2.07 20.42
C GLY A 78 5.67 2.65 21.75
N ASN A 79 4.79 3.28 22.52
CA ASN A 79 5.15 4.01 23.74
C ASN A 79 4.64 3.35 25.04
N ALA A 80 3.83 2.29 24.96
CA ALA A 80 3.31 1.64 26.15
C ALA A 80 4.46 1.05 27.01
N PRO A 81 4.53 1.35 28.32
CA PRO A 81 5.63 0.94 29.18
C PRO A 81 5.57 -0.55 29.53
N ALA A 82 6.69 -1.13 29.95
CA ALA A 82 6.73 -2.52 30.44
C ALA A 82 5.93 -2.71 31.74
N GLU A 83 6.01 -1.71 32.63
CA GLU A 83 5.30 -1.69 33.91
C GLU A 83 4.03 -0.85 33.85
N TRP A 84 3.12 -1.09 34.78
CA TRP A 84 1.87 -0.34 34.86
C TRP A 84 2.10 1.15 35.17
N ALA A 85 1.75 2.03 34.24
CA ALA A 85 1.80 3.47 34.46
C ALA A 85 0.49 4.15 34.03
N TRP A 86 0.23 5.36 34.56
CA TRP A 86 -0.90 6.17 34.10
C TRP A 86 -0.64 6.63 32.66
N TYR A 87 -1.62 6.47 31.77
CA TYR A 87 -1.41 6.71 30.34
C TYR A 87 -0.91 8.12 29.98
N ARG A 88 -1.23 9.12 30.80
CA ARG A 88 -0.76 10.50 30.59
C ARG A 88 0.68 10.74 31.01
N ASP A 89 1.19 9.93 31.94
CA ASP A 89 2.60 9.99 32.36
C ASP A 89 3.47 9.16 31.43
N ALA A 90 2.88 8.15 30.77
CA ALA A 90 3.62 7.14 30.02
C ALA A 90 3.72 7.40 28.51
N LEU A 91 2.68 8.01 27.92
CA LEU A 91 2.65 8.28 26.48
C LEU A 91 3.17 9.71 26.20
N PRO A 92 3.96 9.92 25.14
CA PRO A 92 4.38 11.25 24.72
C PRO A 92 3.20 12.19 24.49
N GLU A 93 3.43 13.50 24.62
CA GLU A 93 2.37 14.48 24.39
C GLU A 93 1.88 14.42 22.93
N PRO A 94 0.59 14.17 22.70
CA PRO A 94 0.04 14.13 21.34
C PRO A 94 -0.09 15.54 20.75
N GLY A 95 0.07 15.67 19.43
CA GLY A 95 -0.30 16.89 18.69
C GLY A 95 -1.82 17.15 18.59
N TYR A 96 -2.64 16.50 19.42
CA TYR A 96 -4.10 16.55 19.40
C TYR A 96 -4.69 16.30 20.82
N PRO A 97 -5.99 16.55 21.07
CA PRO A 97 -6.54 16.45 22.42
C PRO A 97 -6.43 15.07 23.10
N TRP A 98 -6.02 15.04 24.37
CA TRP A 98 -5.87 13.82 25.21
C TRP A 98 -7.09 12.87 25.29
N ARG A 99 -8.29 13.33 24.95
CA ARG A 99 -9.48 12.47 24.86
C ARG A 99 -9.32 11.39 23.79
N TYR A 100 -8.70 11.72 22.66
CA TYR A 100 -8.46 10.78 21.56
C TYR A 100 -7.39 9.75 21.93
N VAL A 101 -6.36 10.15 22.68
CA VAL A 101 -5.38 9.20 23.23
C VAL A 101 -6.04 8.21 24.19
N ARG A 102 -6.96 8.68 25.05
CA ARG A 102 -7.70 7.78 25.93
C ARG A 102 -8.54 6.77 25.14
N GLU A 103 -9.25 7.23 24.11
CA GLU A 103 -10.00 6.36 23.20
C GLU A 103 -9.09 5.35 22.50
N ALA A 104 -7.91 5.77 22.05
CA ALA A 104 -6.90 4.90 21.45
C ALA A 104 -6.40 3.83 22.43
N VAL A 105 -6.17 4.17 23.71
CA VAL A 105 -5.81 3.21 24.76
C VAL A 105 -6.93 2.19 24.98
N HIS A 106 -8.19 2.62 24.97
CA HIS A 106 -9.32 1.70 25.06
C HIS A 106 -9.37 0.77 23.84
N ARG A 107 -9.32 1.31 22.62
CA ARG A 107 -9.26 0.53 21.38
C ARG A 107 -8.10 -0.47 21.35
N ALA A 108 -6.91 -0.05 21.79
CA ALA A 108 -5.74 -0.91 21.84
C ALA A 108 -5.92 -2.07 22.83
N ALA A 109 -6.50 -1.80 24.00
CA ALA A 109 -6.81 -2.82 24.99
C ALA A 109 -7.91 -3.79 24.51
N ASP A 110 -8.95 -3.28 23.87
CA ASP A 110 -10.06 -4.08 23.33
C ASP A 110 -9.58 -4.96 22.16
N ARG A 111 -8.59 -4.50 21.39
CA ARG A 111 -7.86 -5.31 20.41
C ARG A 111 -6.83 -6.25 21.03
N GLY A 112 -6.63 -6.22 22.35
CA GLY A 112 -5.64 -7.04 23.04
C GLY A 112 -4.19 -6.67 22.77
N LEU A 113 -3.89 -5.47 22.24
CA LEU A 113 -2.53 -5.02 21.89
C LEU A 113 -1.73 -4.59 23.13
N VAL A 114 -2.43 -4.03 24.12
CA VAL A 114 -1.88 -3.63 25.42
C VAL A 114 -2.75 -4.18 26.53
N GLU A 115 -2.23 -4.20 27.76
CA GLU A 115 -3.06 -4.42 28.93
C GLU A 115 -3.52 -3.08 29.49
N ARG A 116 -4.76 -3.05 30.00
CA ARG A 116 -5.36 -1.86 30.60
C ARG A 116 -6.02 -2.22 31.91
N ARG A 117 -5.83 -1.38 32.93
CA ARG A 117 -6.56 -1.47 34.21
C ARG A 117 -6.99 -0.09 34.68
N ARG A 118 -7.93 -0.06 35.62
CA ARG A 118 -8.34 1.16 36.31
C ARG A 118 -7.93 1.08 37.77
N ARG A 119 -7.24 2.12 38.26
CA ARG A 119 -6.91 2.32 39.69
C ARG A 119 -7.45 3.68 40.11
N GLY A 120 -8.55 3.69 40.85
CA GLY A 120 -9.31 4.91 41.15
C GLY A 120 -9.82 5.60 39.86
N ASN A 121 -9.43 6.86 39.66
CA ASN A 121 -9.73 7.63 38.45
C ASN A 121 -8.67 7.51 37.34
N ARG A 122 -7.56 6.78 37.57
CA ARG A 122 -6.47 6.65 36.60
C ARG A 122 -6.64 5.40 35.73
N VAL A 123 -6.60 5.61 34.42
CA VAL A 123 -6.47 4.53 33.42
C VAL A 123 -4.99 4.21 33.28
N GLN A 124 -4.58 3.03 33.71
CA GLN A 124 -3.20 2.57 33.56
C GLN A 124 -3.10 1.59 32.39
N LEU A 125 -1.96 1.61 31.72
CA LEU A 125 -1.62 0.66 30.68
C LEU A 125 -0.22 0.08 30.89
N ARG A 126 0.02 -1.07 30.26
CA ARG A 126 1.37 -1.59 29.99
C ARG A 126 1.37 -2.39 28.69
N ARG A 127 2.52 -2.47 28.03
CA ARG A 127 2.71 -3.30 26.83
C ARG A 127 2.67 -4.78 27.20
N LYS A 128 2.11 -5.61 26.33
CA LYS A 128 2.25 -7.07 26.42
C LYS A 128 3.60 -7.54 25.87
N ARG A 129 4.13 -6.80 24.90
CA ARG A 129 5.37 -7.03 24.17
C ARG A 129 5.82 -5.71 23.52
N PRO A 130 7.12 -5.51 23.26
CA PRO A 130 7.57 -4.35 22.49
C PRO A 130 7.00 -4.41 21.08
N TYR A 131 6.67 -3.25 20.52
CA TYR A 131 6.35 -3.15 19.11
C TYR A 131 7.67 -3.22 18.31
N PRO A 132 7.79 -4.13 17.32
CA PRO A 132 9.04 -4.32 16.61
C PRO A 132 9.28 -3.21 15.59
N ASP A 133 10.56 -2.91 15.35
CA ASP A 133 10.97 -2.17 14.16
C ASP A 133 11.13 -3.17 13.03
N TRP A 134 10.16 -3.21 12.12
CA TRP A 134 10.02 -4.27 11.12
C TRP A 134 10.11 -3.76 9.68
N VAL A 135 10.22 -2.46 9.48
CA VAL A 135 10.21 -1.82 8.17
C VAL A 135 11.63 -1.39 7.85
N ASP A 136 12.24 -2.01 6.84
CA ASP A 136 13.56 -1.62 6.38
C ASP A 136 13.41 -0.53 5.31
N ARG A 137 12.58 -0.78 4.30
CA ARG A 137 12.42 0.13 3.14
C ARG A 137 10.98 0.18 2.65
N VAL A 138 10.61 1.34 2.13
CA VAL A 138 9.34 1.63 1.46
C VAL A 138 9.66 2.11 0.06
N VAL A 139 9.26 1.35 -0.96
CA VAL A 139 9.42 1.71 -2.37
C VAL A 139 8.07 2.07 -2.97
N ALA A 140 8.03 3.18 -3.71
CA ALA A 140 6.84 3.64 -4.41
C ALA A 140 6.99 3.41 -5.91
N ILE A 141 5.96 2.84 -6.56
CA ILE A 141 5.94 2.64 -8.01
C ILE A 141 4.65 3.27 -8.56
N GLU A 142 4.83 4.21 -9.49
CA GLU A 142 3.75 4.81 -10.27
C GLU A 142 3.56 4.07 -11.58
N ASN A 143 2.33 3.65 -11.87
CA ASN A 143 2.03 2.78 -12.99
C ASN A 143 1.49 3.61 -14.15
N LYS A 144 2.23 3.67 -15.26
CA LYS A 144 1.86 4.44 -16.45
C LYS A 144 2.08 3.58 -17.69
N PRO A 145 1.12 2.67 -18.01
CA PRO A 145 1.26 1.75 -19.15
C PRO A 145 1.47 2.51 -20.46
N ASP A 146 0.66 3.55 -20.68
CA ASP A 146 0.71 4.44 -21.84
C ASP A 146 1.37 5.76 -21.47
N LEU A 147 2.71 5.79 -21.52
CA LEU A 147 3.46 6.97 -21.11
C LEU A 147 3.70 7.92 -22.28
N ASP A 148 2.63 8.59 -22.73
CA ASP A 148 2.73 9.64 -23.74
C ASP A 148 3.34 10.95 -23.18
N ARG A 149 3.66 11.91 -24.05
CA ARG A 149 4.27 13.19 -23.66
C ARG A 149 3.42 13.99 -22.65
N SER A 150 2.10 13.88 -22.70
CA SER A 150 1.19 14.58 -21.77
C SER A 150 1.13 13.90 -20.41
N ALA A 151 1.09 12.57 -20.39
CA ALA A 151 1.17 11.74 -19.19
C ALA A 151 2.53 11.92 -18.49
N ALA A 152 3.62 12.00 -19.27
CA ALA A 152 4.95 12.28 -18.75
C ALA A 152 5.01 13.60 -17.97
N ARG A 153 4.46 14.70 -18.52
CA ARG A 153 4.46 16.00 -17.81
C ARG A 153 3.76 15.97 -16.46
N ALA A 154 2.57 15.36 -16.40
CA ALA A 154 1.83 15.24 -15.13
C ALA A 154 2.53 14.32 -14.13
N LEU A 155 3.23 13.29 -14.63
CA LEU A 155 4.02 12.37 -13.82
C LEU A 155 5.24 13.06 -13.21
N VAL A 156 5.96 13.90 -13.96
CA VAL A 156 7.14 14.63 -13.47
C VAL A 156 6.81 15.44 -12.21
N ASP A 157 5.73 16.21 -12.23
CA ASP A 157 5.30 17.00 -11.06
C ASP A 157 5.06 16.12 -9.82
N GLN A 158 4.58 14.90 -10.02
CA GLN A 158 4.33 13.96 -8.94
C GLN A 158 5.63 13.35 -8.41
N LEU A 159 6.53 12.94 -9.30
CA LEU A 159 7.84 12.38 -8.95
C LEU A 159 8.70 13.40 -8.23
N GLU A 160 8.75 14.64 -8.70
CA GLU A 160 9.49 15.70 -8.01
C GLU A 160 8.98 15.95 -6.59
N ARG A 161 7.67 15.86 -6.35
CA ARG A 161 7.10 15.96 -5.00
C ARG A 161 7.51 14.78 -4.13
N ASP A 162 7.57 13.57 -4.70
CA ASP A 162 7.96 12.38 -3.97
C ASP A 162 9.45 12.39 -3.61
N VAL A 163 10.30 12.77 -4.57
CA VAL A 163 11.75 12.96 -4.38
C VAL A 163 12.01 14.04 -3.35
N ALA A 164 11.40 15.22 -3.50
CA ALA A 164 11.58 16.34 -2.59
C ALA A 164 11.14 16.01 -1.16
N LEU A 165 10.07 15.21 -0.99
CA LEU A 165 9.59 14.80 0.31
C LEU A 165 10.39 13.64 0.91
N GLY A 166 10.88 12.71 0.07
CA GLY A 166 11.66 11.55 0.50
C GLY A 166 10.91 10.63 1.45
N LEU A 167 9.61 10.38 1.22
CA LEU A 167 8.85 9.44 2.05
C LEU A 167 9.15 7.99 1.72
N ALA A 168 9.42 7.68 0.45
CA ALA A 168 9.88 6.37 -0.01
C ALA A 168 11.41 6.38 -0.11
N ASP A 169 12.06 5.24 0.06
CA ASP A 169 13.51 5.04 -0.16
C ASP A 169 13.85 5.11 -1.65
N GLU A 170 12.92 4.66 -2.48
CA GLU A 170 13.01 4.72 -3.95
C GLU A 170 11.64 5.04 -4.54
N VAL A 171 11.66 5.74 -5.67
CA VAL A 171 10.48 6.02 -6.47
C VAL A 171 10.74 5.51 -7.88
N TRP A 172 9.75 4.79 -8.42
CA TRP A 172 9.82 4.17 -9.73
C TRP A 172 8.62 4.56 -10.59
N VAL A 173 8.83 4.53 -11.90
CA VAL A 173 7.77 4.54 -12.91
C VAL A 173 7.75 3.20 -13.61
N ALA A 174 6.62 2.51 -13.59
CA ALA A 174 6.41 1.29 -14.37
C ALA A 174 5.65 1.61 -15.66
N THR A 175 6.21 1.25 -16.81
CA THR A 175 5.61 1.45 -18.14
C THR A 175 5.38 0.13 -18.84
N ALA A 176 4.44 0.04 -19.78
CA ALA A 176 4.36 -1.14 -20.63
C ALA A 176 5.51 -1.15 -21.65
N ALA A 177 5.93 -2.33 -22.09
CA ALA A 177 6.86 -2.45 -23.21
C ALA A 177 6.19 -1.97 -24.52
N THR A 178 6.78 -0.97 -25.18
CA THR A 178 6.27 -0.41 -26.45
C THR A 178 7.02 -0.93 -27.68
N GLY A 179 7.87 -1.96 -27.52
CA GLY A 179 8.68 -2.54 -28.60
C GLY A 179 9.89 -1.71 -29.02
N GLY A 180 10.16 -0.58 -28.35
CA GLY A 180 11.37 0.22 -28.48
C GLY A 180 12.06 0.46 -27.13
N THR A 181 13.29 0.99 -27.14
CA THR A 181 13.92 1.54 -25.93
C THR A 181 13.07 2.68 -25.38
N VAL A 182 13.03 2.83 -24.06
CA VAL A 182 12.34 3.95 -23.38
C VAL A 182 12.65 5.27 -24.11
N GLU A 183 11.62 6.04 -24.43
CA GLU A 183 11.78 7.28 -25.19
C GLU A 183 12.80 8.20 -24.49
N PRO A 184 13.84 8.70 -25.17
CA PRO A 184 14.82 9.61 -24.58
C PRO A 184 14.18 10.84 -23.93
N ALA A 185 13.08 11.34 -24.51
CA ALA A 185 12.31 12.44 -23.97
C ALA A 185 11.69 12.14 -22.60
N LEU A 186 11.42 10.86 -22.29
CA LEU A 186 11.00 10.46 -20.95
C LEU A 186 12.18 10.49 -19.98
N LEU A 187 13.34 9.97 -20.38
CA LEU A 187 14.56 10.00 -19.57
C LEU A 187 15.01 11.43 -19.25
N GLU A 188 14.82 12.37 -20.18
CA GLU A 188 15.14 13.79 -19.96
C GLU A 188 14.15 14.52 -19.03
N ALA A 189 12.91 14.04 -18.92
CA ALA A 189 11.86 14.71 -18.18
C ALA A 189 11.74 14.22 -16.72
N VAL A 190 11.98 12.91 -16.51
CA VAL A 190 11.86 12.26 -15.20
C VAL A 190 13.02 12.70 -14.28
N PRO A 191 12.77 12.97 -12.98
CA PRO A 191 13.85 13.27 -12.03
C PRO A 191 14.91 12.17 -12.03
N VAL A 192 16.19 12.55 -11.94
CA VAL A 192 17.32 11.60 -12.06
C VAL A 192 17.30 10.52 -10.98
N GLU A 193 16.67 10.80 -9.84
CA GLU A 193 16.49 9.89 -8.72
C GLU A 193 15.38 8.85 -8.96
N ALA A 194 14.48 9.07 -9.91
CA ALA A 194 13.37 8.17 -10.16
C ALA A 194 13.78 7.05 -11.14
N GLY A 195 13.55 5.80 -10.72
CA GLY A 195 13.79 4.61 -11.55
C GLY A 195 12.72 4.42 -12.61
N ILE A 196 13.05 3.70 -13.68
CA ILE A 196 12.12 3.32 -14.74
C ILE A 196 12.16 1.81 -14.92
N LEU A 197 11.00 1.19 -14.78
CA LEU A 197 10.75 -0.23 -14.94
C LEU A 197 9.88 -0.44 -16.19
N VAL A 198 10.37 -1.23 -17.15
CA VAL A 198 9.58 -1.66 -18.31
C VAL A 198 8.97 -3.01 -18.00
N VAL A 199 7.65 -3.07 -17.98
CA VAL A 199 6.88 -4.24 -17.54
C VAL A 199 6.26 -4.94 -18.75
N GLU A 200 6.56 -6.23 -18.84
CA GLU A 200 5.98 -7.17 -19.79
C GLU A 200 5.00 -8.11 -19.03
N PRO A 201 4.20 -8.93 -19.74
CA PRO A 201 3.18 -9.74 -19.08
C PRO A 201 3.70 -10.71 -18.01
N ASP A 202 4.93 -11.22 -18.11
CA ASP A 202 5.53 -12.16 -17.17
C ASP A 202 6.88 -11.71 -16.57
N ASP A 203 7.43 -10.60 -17.06
CA ASP A 203 8.76 -10.11 -16.68
C ASP A 203 8.76 -8.57 -16.52
N ALA A 204 9.82 -8.03 -15.94
CA ALA A 204 10.08 -6.61 -15.95
C ALA A 204 11.59 -6.32 -15.96
N THR A 205 11.99 -5.31 -16.71
CA THR A 205 13.39 -4.93 -16.88
C THR A 205 13.63 -3.50 -16.43
N VAL A 206 14.78 -3.25 -15.81
CA VAL A 206 15.18 -1.89 -15.41
C VAL A 206 15.72 -1.14 -16.61
N ALA A 207 15.05 -0.07 -17.00
CA ALA A 207 15.55 0.88 -17.99
C ALA A 207 16.39 1.99 -17.36
N TRP A 208 16.09 2.34 -16.11
CA TRP A 208 16.85 3.32 -15.32
C TRP A 208 16.80 2.95 -13.83
N HIS A 209 17.95 2.87 -13.17
CA HIS A 209 17.99 2.58 -11.74
C HIS A 209 17.65 3.83 -10.91
N PRO A 210 16.85 3.70 -9.85
CA PRO A 210 16.54 4.81 -8.94
C PRO A 210 17.75 5.20 -8.11
N GLY A 211 17.75 6.44 -7.65
CA GLY A 211 18.61 6.91 -6.57
C GLY A 211 17.93 6.66 -5.22
N ALA A 212 18.73 6.28 -4.21
CA ALA A 212 18.26 6.23 -2.83
C ALA A 212 17.91 7.64 -2.34
N LEU A 213 16.71 7.81 -1.80
CA LEU A 213 16.25 9.08 -1.26
C LEU A 213 16.64 9.25 0.21
N ALA A 214 16.86 10.49 0.63
CA ALA A 214 17.23 10.84 2.00
C ALA A 214 16.01 10.75 2.94
N VAL A 215 15.68 9.55 3.40
CA VAL A 215 14.48 9.30 4.24
C VAL A 215 14.65 9.76 5.68
N ASP A 216 15.89 9.83 6.17
CA ASP A 216 16.24 10.24 7.53
C ASP A 216 16.51 11.74 7.68
N ASP A 217 16.65 12.47 6.57
CA ASP A 217 16.76 13.92 6.56
C ASP A 217 15.37 14.59 6.46
N PRO A 218 15.23 15.85 6.91
CA PRO A 218 14.03 16.62 6.66
C PRO A 218 13.68 16.69 5.17
N GLY A 219 12.42 16.44 4.84
CA GLY A 219 11.91 16.53 3.46
C GLY A 219 11.21 17.85 3.18
N THR A 220 10.95 18.15 1.92
CA THR A 220 10.18 19.33 1.49
C THR A 220 8.78 18.94 1.01
N ARG A 221 7.75 19.44 1.68
CA ARG A 221 6.35 19.30 1.25
C ARG A 221 5.94 20.51 0.44
N ILE A 222 5.91 20.34 -0.88
CA ILE A 222 5.43 21.34 -1.82
C ILE A 222 3.91 21.48 -1.68
N ARG A 223 3.44 22.62 -1.17
CA ARG A 223 2.01 22.92 -0.95
C ARG A 223 1.38 23.51 -2.19
N ASP A 224 2.08 24.45 -2.80
CA ASP A 224 1.61 25.14 -3.99
C ASP A 224 2.80 25.40 -4.91
N ARG A 225 2.59 25.10 -6.19
CA ARG A 225 3.53 25.38 -7.28
C ARG A 225 2.72 26.10 -8.36
N PRO A 226 2.72 27.44 -8.34
CA PRO A 226 2.07 28.23 -9.37
C PRO A 226 2.61 27.83 -10.75
N ALA A 227 1.73 27.70 -11.74
CA ALA A 227 2.10 27.25 -13.09
C ALA A 227 3.03 28.24 -13.82
N GLY A 228 3.12 29.47 -13.31
CA GLY A 228 3.83 30.58 -13.93
C GLY A 228 3.05 31.16 -15.12
N GLY A 229 3.07 32.48 -15.25
CA GLY A 229 2.51 33.21 -16.38
C GLY A 229 2.63 34.71 -16.18
N ASP A 230 2.42 35.49 -17.24
CA ASP A 230 2.56 36.97 -17.23
C ASP A 230 1.66 37.65 -16.17
N HIS A 231 0.66 36.95 -15.65
CA HIS A 231 -0.28 37.41 -14.63
C HIS A 231 -0.21 36.66 -13.30
N ASP A 232 0.69 35.68 -13.15
CA ASP A 232 0.85 34.90 -11.92
C ASP A 232 2.31 34.91 -11.45
N ALA A 233 2.64 35.92 -10.64
CA ALA A 233 3.93 36.07 -9.97
C ALA A 233 3.93 35.47 -8.55
N SER A 234 3.00 34.54 -8.25
CA SER A 234 2.90 33.96 -6.93
C SER A 234 4.14 33.12 -6.61
N ALA A 235 4.65 33.24 -5.39
CA ALA A 235 5.74 32.38 -4.91
C ALA A 235 5.22 30.97 -4.62
N ALA A 236 6.03 29.95 -4.93
CA ALA A 236 5.78 28.59 -4.49
C ALA A 236 5.70 28.53 -2.95
N ARG A 237 4.80 27.70 -2.43
CA ARG A 237 4.65 27.48 -0.98
C ARG A 237 5.11 26.08 -0.63
N PHE A 238 5.97 25.97 0.37
CA PHE A 238 6.43 24.70 0.89
C PHE A 238 6.56 24.74 2.42
N GLU A 239 6.60 23.58 3.03
CA GLU A 239 6.95 23.39 4.44
C GLU A 239 7.96 22.26 4.55
N TYR A 240 8.78 22.30 5.60
CA TYR A 240 9.65 21.17 5.92
C TYR A 240 8.86 20.08 6.65
N ALA A 241 9.14 18.84 6.30
CA ALA A 241 8.67 17.66 7.00
C ALA A 241 9.84 17.10 7.81
N ASP A 242 9.71 17.13 9.13
CA ASP A 242 10.73 16.63 10.04
C ASP A 242 10.94 15.11 9.84
N ALA A 243 12.16 14.64 10.11
CA ALA A 243 12.51 13.22 9.99
C ALA A 243 11.60 12.31 10.82
N ASP A 244 11.25 12.72 12.05
CA ASP A 244 10.31 12.00 12.91
C ASP A 244 8.91 11.86 12.28
N TRP A 245 8.43 12.93 11.65
CA TRP A 245 7.17 12.90 10.94
C TRP A 245 7.23 11.92 9.75
N LYS A 246 8.34 11.92 8.99
CA LYS A 246 8.53 11.01 7.85
C LYS A 246 8.54 9.56 8.32
N ARG A 247 9.29 9.23 9.38
CA ARG A 247 9.32 7.90 9.99
C ARG A 247 7.93 7.43 10.43
N ASP A 248 7.17 8.28 11.12
CA ASP A 248 5.81 7.96 11.55
C ASP A 248 4.87 7.71 10.36
N LYS A 249 5.01 8.48 9.27
CA LYS A 249 4.22 8.27 8.04
C LYS A 249 4.64 7.01 7.30
N ARG A 250 5.94 6.71 7.20
CA ARG A 250 6.47 5.48 6.61
C ARG A 250 5.92 4.26 7.33
N LEU A 251 5.99 4.24 8.66
CA LEU A 251 5.41 3.17 9.46
C LEU A 251 3.88 3.04 9.27
N ALA A 252 3.15 4.16 9.21
CA ALA A 252 1.71 4.14 8.94
C ALA A 252 1.35 3.68 7.51
N ILE A 253 2.21 3.92 6.51
CA ILE A 253 2.07 3.36 5.16
C ILE A 253 2.30 1.85 5.20
N ALA A 254 3.38 1.42 5.83
CA ALA A 254 3.74 0.02 5.98
C ALA A 254 2.64 -0.76 6.72
N GLU A 255 2.08 -0.23 7.80
CA GLU A 255 0.95 -0.82 8.52
C GLU A 255 -0.27 -1.03 7.63
N ARG A 256 -0.58 -0.07 6.76
CA ARG A 256 -1.70 -0.21 5.81
C ARG A 256 -1.39 -1.20 4.71
N ALA A 257 -0.15 -1.29 4.26
CA ALA A 257 0.30 -2.34 3.36
C ALA A 257 0.13 -3.72 4.01
N TYR A 258 0.57 -3.85 5.26
CA TYR A 258 0.39 -5.04 6.08
C TYR A 258 -1.09 -5.37 6.31
N GLY A 259 -1.99 -4.42 6.50
CA GLY A 259 -3.42 -4.71 6.68
C GLY A 259 -4.12 -5.12 5.38
N ARG A 260 -3.98 -4.30 4.34
CA ARG A 260 -4.80 -4.38 3.11
C ARG A 260 -4.18 -5.26 2.03
N GLY A 261 -2.86 -5.16 1.83
CA GLY A 261 -2.17 -5.69 0.66
C GLY A 261 -2.72 -5.15 -0.65
N TRP A 262 -2.30 -5.71 -1.78
CA TRP A 262 -2.80 -5.27 -3.10
C TRP A 262 -4.11 -5.95 -3.51
N ARG A 263 -4.40 -7.15 -2.99
CA ARG A 263 -5.61 -7.94 -3.29
C ARG A 263 -6.91 -7.39 -2.68
N SER A 264 -6.86 -6.31 -1.91
CA SER A 264 -8.06 -5.64 -1.38
C SER A 264 -8.94 -5.02 -2.47
N TYR A 265 -8.51 -5.03 -3.73
CA TYR A 265 -9.36 -4.64 -4.87
C TYR A 265 -10.70 -5.41 -4.87
N ALA A 266 -10.68 -6.69 -4.46
CA ALA A 266 -11.87 -7.54 -4.44
C ALA A 266 -12.94 -7.09 -3.43
N ASP A 267 -12.57 -6.29 -2.43
CA ASP A 267 -13.50 -5.75 -1.43
C ASP A 267 -14.38 -4.63 -2.01
N SER A 268 -13.88 -3.95 -3.04
CA SER A 268 -14.60 -2.89 -3.77
C SER A 268 -15.36 -3.41 -5.00
N MET A 269 -15.08 -4.64 -5.41
CA MET A 269 -15.75 -5.30 -6.52
C MET A 269 -17.03 -6.00 -6.06
N ARG A 270 -17.82 -6.50 -7.02
CA ARG A 270 -19.01 -7.33 -6.77
C ARG A 270 -18.72 -8.82 -7.00
N PRO A 271 -17.87 -9.48 -6.17
CA PRO A 271 -17.64 -10.91 -6.30
C PRO A 271 -18.88 -11.75 -5.99
N ASP A 272 -19.93 -11.14 -5.43
CA ASP A 272 -21.26 -11.73 -5.28
C ASP A 272 -22.09 -11.75 -6.58
N CYS A 273 -21.53 -11.24 -7.69
CA CYS A 273 -22.09 -11.36 -9.02
C CYS A 273 -21.73 -12.73 -9.61
N ARG A 274 -22.69 -13.44 -10.21
CA ARG A 274 -22.47 -14.73 -10.87
C ARG A 274 -21.47 -14.67 -12.04
N HIS A 275 -21.26 -13.48 -12.59
CA HIS A 275 -20.36 -13.22 -13.72
C HIS A 275 -18.92 -12.95 -13.27
N PHE A 276 -18.68 -12.81 -11.96
CA PHE A 276 -17.36 -12.52 -11.42
C PHE A 276 -16.50 -13.79 -11.38
N THR A 277 -15.39 -13.78 -12.13
CA THR A 277 -14.39 -14.86 -12.09
C THR A 277 -12.97 -14.29 -12.00
N LEU A 278 -12.01 -15.17 -11.78
CA LEU A 278 -10.59 -14.89 -11.98
C LEU A 278 -10.12 -15.63 -13.24
N ARG A 279 -9.38 -14.95 -14.11
CA ARG A 279 -8.82 -15.52 -15.32
C ARG A 279 -7.30 -15.53 -15.24
N ASP A 280 -6.71 -16.64 -15.64
CA ASP A 280 -5.26 -16.76 -15.75
C ASP A 280 -4.73 -15.83 -16.85
N THR A 281 -3.63 -15.16 -16.53
CA THR A 281 -2.83 -14.30 -17.39
C THR A 281 -1.36 -14.70 -17.23
N ALA A 282 -0.48 -14.22 -18.11
CA ALA A 282 0.95 -14.41 -17.94
C ALA A 282 1.45 -13.86 -16.59
N SER A 283 0.87 -12.75 -16.13
CA SER A 283 1.18 -12.11 -14.85
C SER A 283 0.52 -12.78 -13.64
N GLY A 284 -0.33 -13.81 -13.81
CA GLY A 284 -1.01 -14.49 -12.70
C GLY A 284 -2.52 -14.55 -12.90
N VAL A 285 -3.31 -14.05 -11.95
CA VAL A 285 -4.78 -14.10 -12.01
C VAL A 285 -5.39 -12.70 -11.94
N LEU A 286 -6.21 -12.36 -12.93
CA LEU A 286 -6.90 -11.07 -13.00
C LEU A 286 -8.43 -11.23 -12.90
N PRO A 287 -9.13 -10.28 -12.27
CA PRO A 287 -10.59 -10.31 -12.22
C PRO A 287 -11.19 -10.13 -13.62
N TYR A 288 -12.22 -10.92 -13.92
CA TYR A 288 -12.87 -10.95 -15.22
C TYR A 288 -14.40 -11.05 -15.07
N CYS A 289 -15.14 -10.39 -15.95
CA CYS A 289 -16.58 -10.46 -16.03
C CYS A 289 -16.97 -11.32 -17.24
N GLU A 290 -17.55 -12.49 -17.00
CA GLU A 290 -18.03 -13.35 -18.08
C GLU A 290 -19.20 -12.71 -18.86
N GLY A 291 -20.11 -12.03 -18.17
CA GLY A 291 -21.27 -11.35 -18.80
C GLY A 291 -20.87 -10.20 -19.74
N LYS A 292 -19.80 -9.46 -19.41
CA LYS A 292 -19.28 -8.38 -20.25
C LYS A 292 -18.11 -8.81 -21.16
N ALA A 293 -17.63 -10.04 -21.00
CA ALA A 293 -16.44 -10.58 -21.66
C ALA A 293 -15.20 -9.66 -21.56
N CYS A 294 -14.97 -9.04 -20.41
CA CYS A 294 -13.84 -8.13 -20.18
C CYS A 294 -13.28 -8.21 -18.76
N HIS A 295 -12.03 -7.78 -18.59
CA HIS A 295 -11.43 -7.62 -17.27
C HIS A 295 -12.12 -6.51 -16.49
N GLN A 296 -12.37 -6.77 -15.21
CA GLN A 296 -13.16 -5.87 -14.39
C GLN A 296 -12.35 -4.70 -13.86
N THR A 297 -13.00 -3.55 -13.77
CA THR A 297 -12.53 -2.41 -12.97
C THR A 297 -13.57 -2.05 -11.92
N ALA A 298 -13.15 -1.35 -10.86
CA ALA A 298 -14.07 -0.83 -9.85
C ALA A 298 -15.04 0.23 -10.42
N GLY A 299 -14.78 0.79 -11.62
CA GLY A 299 -15.72 1.67 -12.32
C GLY A 299 -16.84 0.88 -13.02
N GLU A 300 -16.46 -0.20 -13.71
CA GLU A 300 -17.36 -0.99 -14.57
C GLU A 300 -18.26 -1.97 -13.81
N CYS A 301 -17.71 -2.63 -12.78
CA CYS A 301 -18.37 -3.73 -12.07
C CYS A 301 -18.57 -3.39 -10.58
N ARG A 302 -19.21 -2.25 -10.31
CA ARG A 302 -19.61 -1.78 -8.97
C ARG A 302 -21.13 -1.76 -8.78
N GLY A 303 -21.60 -1.17 -7.67
CA GLY A 303 -23.01 -1.15 -7.26
C GLY A 303 -24.03 -0.65 -8.29
N SER A 304 -23.61 0.10 -9.32
CA SER A 304 -24.46 0.62 -10.40
C SER A 304 -24.42 -0.21 -11.70
N CYS A 305 -23.80 -1.39 -11.69
CA CYS A 305 -23.68 -2.22 -12.89
C CYS A 305 -25.04 -2.80 -13.30
N GLY A 306 -25.52 -2.47 -14.50
CA GLY A 306 -26.80 -2.97 -15.04
C GLY A 306 -26.81 -4.48 -15.34
N GLU A 307 -25.64 -5.05 -15.64
CA GLU A 307 -25.43 -6.49 -15.86
C GLU A 307 -25.23 -7.28 -14.55
N PHE A 308 -25.44 -6.64 -13.38
CA PHE A 308 -25.25 -7.33 -12.12
C PHE A 308 -26.33 -8.40 -11.92
N GLU A 309 -25.89 -9.65 -11.83
CA GLU A 309 -26.73 -10.78 -11.45
C GLU A 309 -26.16 -11.43 -10.20
N PRO A 310 -26.90 -11.44 -9.06
CA PRO A 310 -26.40 -12.08 -7.85
C PRO A 310 -26.22 -13.59 -8.07
N GLU A 311 -25.26 -14.16 -7.37
CA GLU A 311 -25.10 -15.61 -7.32
C GLU A 311 -26.41 -16.33 -6.97
N PRO A 312 -26.81 -17.37 -7.72
CA PRO A 312 -27.96 -18.19 -7.39
C PRO A 312 -27.87 -18.74 -5.95
N PRO A 313 -28.94 -18.65 -5.13
CA PRO A 313 -28.92 -19.13 -3.74
C PRO A 313 -28.49 -20.61 -3.61
N ALA A 314 -28.88 -21.45 -4.59
CA ALA A 314 -28.52 -22.87 -4.63
C ALA A 314 -27.01 -23.13 -4.80
N TRP A 315 -26.22 -22.15 -5.22
CA TRP A 315 -24.76 -22.29 -5.29
C TRP A 315 -24.12 -22.14 -3.91
N ARG A 316 -24.71 -21.34 -3.02
CA ARG A 316 -24.13 -21.04 -1.70
C ARG A 316 -24.22 -22.20 -0.71
N THR A 317 -25.11 -23.15 -0.98
CA THR A 317 -25.29 -24.36 -0.17
C THR A 317 -24.44 -25.52 -0.65
N ARG A 318 -23.72 -25.38 -1.77
CA ARG A 318 -22.80 -26.40 -2.26
C ARG A 318 -21.54 -26.38 -1.40
N GLY A 319 -20.93 -27.53 -1.17
CA GLY A 319 -19.68 -27.64 -0.41
C GLY A 319 -18.46 -27.16 -1.19
N TRP A 320 -17.28 -27.53 -0.70
CA TRP A 320 -16.01 -27.25 -1.35
C TRP A 320 -16.02 -27.68 -2.84
N PRO A 321 -15.47 -26.88 -3.79
CA PRO A 321 -14.67 -25.66 -3.58
C PRO A 321 -15.46 -24.35 -3.47
N ILE A 322 -16.77 -24.36 -3.72
CA ILE A 322 -17.62 -23.17 -3.77
C ILE A 322 -18.50 -22.99 -2.54
N ASP A 323 -18.05 -23.47 -1.38
CA ASP A 323 -18.76 -23.29 -0.10
C ASP A 323 -19.10 -21.82 0.14
N GLY A 324 -20.38 -21.51 0.35
CA GLY A 324 -20.87 -20.13 0.45
C GLY A 324 -20.94 -19.35 -0.88
N GLY A 325 -20.71 -19.99 -2.03
CA GLY A 325 -20.74 -19.42 -3.37
C GLY A 325 -19.35 -19.21 -4.00
N PRO A 326 -19.24 -19.13 -5.34
CA PRO A 326 -17.97 -18.87 -6.05
C PRO A 326 -17.21 -17.63 -5.55
N GLY A 327 -17.91 -16.52 -5.33
CA GLY A 327 -17.37 -15.26 -4.83
C GLY A 327 -16.81 -15.36 -3.41
N ALA A 328 -17.47 -16.13 -2.53
CA ALA A 328 -16.92 -16.46 -1.22
C ALA A 328 -15.63 -17.30 -1.36
N GLY A 329 -15.63 -18.25 -2.31
CA GLY A 329 -14.43 -19.02 -2.68
C GLY A 329 -13.27 -18.13 -3.14
N ILE A 330 -13.53 -17.17 -4.03
CA ILE A 330 -12.51 -16.23 -4.53
C ILE A 330 -12.00 -15.34 -3.39
N LYS A 331 -12.89 -14.79 -2.55
CA LYS A 331 -12.47 -14.01 -1.36
C LYS A 331 -11.54 -14.82 -0.45
N ARG A 332 -11.87 -16.09 -0.18
CA ARG A 332 -11.01 -16.99 0.61
C ARG A 332 -9.66 -17.25 -0.07
N LEU A 333 -9.64 -17.46 -1.39
CA LEU A 333 -8.41 -17.64 -2.16
C LEU A 333 -7.49 -16.43 -2.03
N LEU A 334 -8.02 -15.23 -2.30
CA LEU A 334 -7.24 -13.98 -2.25
C LEU A 334 -6.77 -13.67 -0.82
N ALA A 335 -7.61 -13.94 0.19
CA ALA A 335 -7.23 -13.81 1.60
C ALA A 335 -6.09 -14.76 1.98
N ARG A 336 -6.13 -16.02 1.51
CA ARG A 336 -5.07 -17.01 1.75
C ARG A 336 -3.76 -16.60 1.07
N GLN A 337 -3.82 -16.14 -0.19
CA GLN A 337 -2.64 -15.64 -0.89
C GLN A 337 -2.00 -14.45 -0.13
N ARG A 338 -2.83 -13.52 0.34
CA ARG A 338 -2.38 -12.38 1.15
C ARG A 338 -1.77 -12.81 2.50
N ARG A 339 -2.30 -13.86 3.13
CA ARG A 339 -1.77 -14.41 4.40
C ARG A 339 -0.38 -15.03 4.22
N ARG A 340 -0.09 -15.66 3.08
CA ARG A 340 1.23 -16.25 2.79
C ARG A 340 2.38 -15.24 2.87
N GLN A 341 2.09 -13.97 2.59
CA GLN A 341 3.06 -12.86 2.66
C GLN A 341 3.22 -12.28 4.08
N ARG A 342 2.59 -12.88 5.11
CA ARG A 342 2.58 -12.37 6.49
C ARG A 342 3.01 -13.47 7.47
N PRO A 343 4.32 -13.72 7.60
CA PRO A 343 4.82 -14.80 8.43
C PRO A 343 4.47 -14.58 9.91
N GLY A 344 4.22 -15.66 10.66
CA GLY A 344 3.93 -15.61 12.10
C GLY A 344 2.45 -15.42 12.47
N LEU A 345 1.57 -15.21 11.48
CA LEU A 345 0.14 -15.28 11.69
C LEU A 345 -0.35 -16.75 11.54
N GLU A 346 -1.24 -17.24 12.41
CA GLU A 346 -1.75 -18.64 12.42
C GLU A 346 -2.45 -19.06 11.10
N GLU A 347 -2.70 -20.35 10.83
CA GLU A 347 -3.40 -20.76 9.59
C GLU A 347 -4.93 -20.71 9.67
#